data_AF-A0A1X7GNU7-F1
#
_entry.id   AF-A0A1X7GNU7-F1
#
_cell.length_a   1.000
_cell.length_b   1.000
_cell.length_c   1.000
_cell.angle_alpha   90.00
_cell.angle_beta   90.00
_cell.angle_gamma   90.00
#
_symmetry.space_group_name_H-M   'P 1'
#
loop_
_entity.id
_entity.type
_entity.pdbx_description
1 polymer ?
#
loop_
_entity_poly.entity_id
_entity_poly.type
_entity_poly.pdbx_seq_one_letter_code
_entity_poly.pdbx_strand_id
1 'polypeptide(L)' 'MTFTKDSGLVKVWVSLVMVGTYKLDQVPVLFNLKAVVTDVVNGTA' A
#
# COMPACT_ATOMS: atom_id res chain seq x y z
N MET A 1 -8.51 12.06 6.55
CA MET A 1 -8.22 11.72 5.15
C MET A 1 -8.14 10.21 5.04
N THR A 2 -8.83 9.62 4.08
CA THR A 2 -8.88 8.17 3.87
C THR A 2 -8.16 7.87 2.57
N PHE A 3 -7.10 7.07 2.63
CA PHE A 3 -6.42 6.59 1.43
C PHE A 3 -7.30 5.56 0.71
N THR A 4 -7.31 5.62 -0.62
CA THR A 4 -8.02 4.68 -1.49
C THR A 4 -7.03 4.06 -2.47
N LYS A 5 -7.41 2.97 -3.15
CA LYS A 5 -6.60 2.35 -4.22
C LYS A 5 -6.20 3.33 -5.34
N ASP A 6 -6.98 4.39 -5.52
CA ASP A 6 -6.71 5.43 -6.50
C ASP A 6 -5.73 6.51 -6.02
N SER A 7 -5.41 6.54 -4.73
CA SER A 7 -4.45 7.49 -4.16
C SER A 7 -3.06 7.26 -4.73
N GLY A 8 -2.42 8.34 -5.21
CA GLY A 8 -1.05 8.29 -5.75
C GLY A 8 -0.06 7.69 -4.75
N LEU A 9 -0.18 8.02 -3.47
CA LEU A 9 0.66 7.47 -2.40
C LEU A 9 0.50 5.94 -2.27
N VAL A 10 -0.74 5.43 -2.33
CA VAL A 10 -1.01 3.98 -2.29
C VAL A 10 -0.37 3.29 -3.48
N LYS A 11 -0.54 3.83 -4.70
CA LYS A 11 0.05 3.27 -5.93
C LYS A 11 1.57 3.20 -5.86
N VAL A 12 2.22 4.25 -5.37
CA VAL A 12 3.69 4.26 -5.20
C VAL A 12 4.12 3.16 -4.23
N TRP A 13 3.48 3.05 -3.07
CA TRP A 13 3.81 2.01 -2.10
C TRP A 13 3.56 0.59 -2.63
N VAL A 14 2.42 0.37 -3.30
CA VAL A 14 2.11 -0.91 -3.94
C VAL A 14 3.20 -1.27 -4.97
N SER A 15 3.58 -0.34 -5.85
CA SER A 15 4.66 -0.57 -6.82
C SER A 15 6.00 -0.87 -6.14
N LEU A 16 6.36 -0.12 -5.10
CA LEU A 16 7.61 -0.33 -4.34
C LEU A 16 7.64 -1.70 -3.63
N VAL A 17 6.49 -2.17 -3.14
CA VAL A 17 6.34 -3.49 -2.53
C VAL A 17 6.37 -4.60 -3.59
N MET A 18 5.67 -4.43 -4.71
CA MET A 18 5.65 -5.38 -5.83
C MET A 18 7.02 -5.55 -6.49
N VAL A 19 7.80 -4.46 -6.60
CA VAL A 19 9.18 -4.49 -7.09
C VAL A 19 10.14 -5.15 -6.08
N GLY A 20 9.71 -5.35 -4.83
CA GLY A 20 10.52 -5.95 -3.77
C GLY A 20 11.52 -4.99 -3.13
N THR A 21 11.43 -3.68 -3.42
CA THR A 21 12.25 -2.65 -2.77
C THR A 21 11.89 -2.50 -1.30
N TYR A 22 10.61 -2.66 -0.97
CA TYR A 22 10.10 -2.60 0.40
C TYR A 22 9.24 -3.82 0.71
N LYS A 23 9.20 -4.24 1.99
CA LYS A 23 8.24 -5.23 2.48
C LYS A 23 6.96 -4.55 2.98
N LEU A 24 5.84 -5.28 3.00
CA LEU A 24 4.57 -4.81 3.59
C LEU A 24 4.75 -4.31 5.03
N ASP A 25 5.65 -4.91 5.79
CA ASP A 25 5.95 -4.51 7.17
C ASP A 25 6.59 -3.11 7.26
N GLN A 26 7.32 -2.70 6.23
CA GLN A 26 7.97 -1.39 6.14
C GLN A 26 7.04 -0.28 5.67
N VAL A 27 5.82 -0.61 5.25
CA VAL A 27 4.81 0.39 4.90
C VAL A 27 4.43 1.14 6.19
N PRO A 28 4.55 2.47 6.23
CA PRO A 28 4.25 3.26 7.42
C PRO A 28 2.77 3.12 7.77
N VAL A 29 2.50 2.99 9.07
CA VAL A 29 1.14 2.98 9.62
C VAL A 29 0.61 4.41 9.67
N LEU A 30 0.29 4.94 8.49
CA LEU A 30 -0.27 6.27 8.32
C LEU A 30 -1.77 6.16 8.03
N PHE A 31 -2.61 6.46 9.03
CA PHE A 31 -4.07 6.27 8.94
C PHE A 31 -4.42 4.85 8.46
N ASN A 32 -5.03 4.72 7.28
CA ASN A 32 -5.38 3.45 6.65
C ASN A 32 -4.43 3.04 5.50
N LEU A 33 -3.30 3.72 5.31
CA LEU A 33 -2.36 3.46 4.20
C LEU A 33 -1.87 2.01 4.21
N LYS A 34 -1.33 1.53 5.35
CA LYS A 34 -0.80 0.18 5.46
C LYS A 34 -1.86 -0.87 5.18
N ALA A 35 -3.07 -0.68 5.70
CA ALA A 35 -4.19 -1.58 5.45
C ALA A 35 -4.54 -1.64 3.96
N VAL A 36 -4.71 -0.49 3.30
CA VAL A 36 -5.07 -0.43 1.87
C VAL A 36 -3.95 -0.97 0.98
N VAL A 37 -2.69 -0.65 1.25
CA VAL A 37 -1.55 -1.21 0.50
C VAL A 37 -1.50 -2.73 0.68
N THR A 38 -1.74 -3.22 1.89
CA THR A 38 -1.79 -4.66 2.19
C THR A 38 -2.95 -5.34 1.45
N ASP A 39 -4.15 -4.76 1.46
CA ASP A 39 -5.30 -5.30 0.73
C ASP A 39 -5.06 -5.34 -0.78
N VAL A 40 -4.48 -4.27 -1.35
CA VAL A 40 -4.18 -4.21 -2.79
C VAL A 40 -3.08 -5.21 -3.18
N VAL A 41 -2.04 -5.38 -2.36
CA VAL A 41 -0.95 -6.32 -2.62
C VAL A 41 -1.38 -7.77 -2.40
N ASN A 42 -2.14 -8.06 -1.34
CA ASN A 42 -2.61 -9.41 -1.02
C ASN A 42 -3.80 -9.85 -1.88
N GLY A 43 -4.44 -8.93 -2.61
CA GLY A 43 -5.36 -9.28 -3.68
C GLY A 43 -6.61 -10.01 -3.21
N THR A 44 -7.51 -9.31 -2.52
CA THR A 44 -8.92 -9.42 -2.89
C THR A 44 -9.20 -8.31 -3.89
N ALA A 45 -9.21 -8.70 -5.17
CA ALA A 45 -9.40 -7.83 -6.35
C ALA A 45 -10.59 -6.86 -6.25
#